data_AF-A0A956U5F0-F1
#
_entry.id   AF-A0A956U5F0-F1
#
_cell.length_a   1.000
_cell.length_b   1.000
_cell.length_c   1.000
_cell.angle_alpha   90.00
_cell.angle_beta   90.00
_cell.angle_gamma   90.00
#
_symmetry.space_group_name_H-M   'P 1'
#
loop_
_entity.id
_entity.type
_entity.pdbx_description
1 polymer ?
#
loop_
_entity_poly.entity_id
_entity_poly.type
_entity_poly.pdbx_seq_one_letter_code
_entity_poly.pdbx_strand_id
1 'polypeptide(L)'
;MNISLDNAMSAFRLASRDLFNNHFYNSYLDPFLLRETYADLQVLLFQKMVEDPFSLDQVGYGEVHRDILVRNRLDSDTPAMINRDIDSGYWDYPVKSIPSDVVMCFISFFDFDETRGMESMYVLVEIDCWSEQKDVEGKRALIEFQHVFFESIKGSSALE
;
A
#
# COMPACT_ATOMS: atom_id res chain seq x y z
N MET A 1 -19.92 11.89 -9.88
CA MET A 1 -18.48 12.20 -9.88
C MET A 1 -17.78 10.85 -9.95
N ASN A 2 -17.05 10.55 -11.03
CA ASN A 2 -16.31 9.29 -11.10
C ASN A 2 -15.04 9.48 -10.26
N ILE A 3 -14.94 8.81 -9.12
CA ILE A 3 -13.77 8.90 -8.24
C ILE A 3 -12.70 7.99 -8.85
N SER A 4 -11.46 8.46 -9.02
CA SER A 4 -10.35 7.60 -9.44
C SER A 4 -9.88 6.71 -8.28
N LEU A 5 -9.28 5.55 -8.60
CA LEU A 5 -8.74 4.67 -7.57
C LEU A 5 -7.68 5.39 -6.72
N ASP A 6 -6.81 6.19 -7.35
CA ASP A 6 -5.83 7.04 -6.64
C ASP A 6 -6.48 7.94 -5.57
N ASN A 7 -7.62 8.57 -5.89
CA ASN A 7 -8.35 9.41 -4.94
C ASN A 7 -8.97 8.59 -3.80
N ALA A 8 -9.51 7.40 -4.11
CA ALA A 8 -10.08 6.51 -3.10
C ALA A 8 -9.01 5.97 -2.14
N MET A 9 -7.86 5.57 -2.66
CA MET A 9 -6.69 5.14 -1.87
C MET A 9 -6.19 6.27 -0.97
N SER A 10 -6.09 7.49 -1.52
CA SER A 10 -5.74 8.69 -0.76
C SER A 10 -6.74 8.97 0.38
N ALA A 11 -8.03 8.87 0.09
CA ALA A 11 -9.08 9.07 1.08
C ALA A 11 -9.08 8.00 2.17
N PHE A 12 -8.92 6.73 1.80
CA PHE A 12 -8.79 5.63 2.73
C PHE A 12 -7.57 5.81 3.64
N ARG A 13 -6.41 6.18 3.08
CA ARG A 13 -5.18 6.47 3.84
C ARG A 13 -5.43 7.51 4.94
N LEU A 14 -6.04 8.63 4.58
CA LEU A 14 -6.33 9.72 5.52
C LEU A 14 -7.38 9.31 6.55
N ALA A 15 -8.48 8.68 6.13
CA ALA A 15 -9.54 8.24 7.02
C ALA A 15 -9.03 7.19 8.03
N SER A 16 -8.24 6.23 7.57
CA SER A 16 -7.61 5.19 8.39
C SER A 16 -6.69 5.81 9.44
N ARG A 17 -5.84 6.77 9.02
CA ARG A 17 -4.94 7.55 9.88
C ARG A 17 -5.66 8.35 10.94
N ASP A 18 -6.67 9.11 10.52
CA ASP A 18 -7.41 9.98 11.43
C ASP A 18 -8.23 9.14 12.42
N LEU A 19 -8.76 7.98 12.00
CA LEU A 19 -9.43 7.04 12.89
C LEU A 19 -8.46 6.52 13.97
N PHE A 20 -7.28 6.05 13.59
CA PHE A 20 -6.28 5.55 14.54
C PHE A 20 -5.85 6.64 15.53
N ASN A 21 -5.41 7.78 15.02
CA ASN A 21 -4.80 8.82 15.84
C ASN A 21 -5.78 9.43 16.84
N ASN A 22 -7.05 9.58 16.47
CA ASN A 22 -8.04 10.23 17.33
C ASN A 22 -8.78 9.26 18.26
N HIS A 23 -8.88 7.97 17.91
CA HIS A 23 -9.72 7.02 18.64
C HIS A 23 -8.97 5.82 19.22
N PHE A 24 -7.79 5.47 18.70
CA PHE A 24 -7.02 4.32 19.14
C PHE A 24 -5.74 4.72 19.86
N TYR A 25 -4.97 5.66 19.31
CA TYR A 25 -3.61 5.96 19.77
C TYR A 25 -3.47 6.24 21.28
N ASN A 26 -4.41 6.99 21.87
CA ASN A 26 -4.43 7.31 23.31
C ASN A 26 -5.40 6.43 24.11
N SER A 27 -5.77 5.26 23.60
CA SER A 27 -6.68 4.36 24.28
C SER A 27 -6.00 3.69 25.47
N TYR A 28 -6.77 3.44 26.53
CA TYR A 28 -6.32 2.66 27.70
C TYR A 28 -6.30 1.14 27.43
N LEU A 29 -6.60 0.73 26.20
CA LEU A 29 -6.57 -0.67 25.79
C LEU A 29 -5.15 -1.21 25.82
N ASP A 30 -5.06 -2.52 26.06
CA ASP A 30 -3.82 -3.26 25.87
C ASP A 30 -3.32 -3.11 24.41
N PRO A 31 -2.02 -2.86 24.17
CA PRO A 31 -1.48 -2.62 22.83
C PRO A 31 -1.68 -3.76 21.83
N PHE A 32 -1.83 -5.00 22.28
CA PHE A 32 -2.12 -6.14 21.40
C PHE A 32 -3.58 -6.09 20.95
N LEU A 33 -4.52 -5.97 21.90
CA LEU A 33 -5.95 -5.88 21.60
C LEU A 33 -6.29 -4.66 20.74
N LEU A 34 -5.62 -3.53 20.99
CA LEU A 34 -5.72 -2.32 20.20
C LEU A 34 -5.36 -2.56 18.73
N ARG A 35 -4.28 -3.31 18.47
CA ARG A 35 -3.82 -3.63 17.12
C ARG A 35 -4.77 -4.57 16.39
N GLU A 36 -5.23 -5.64 17.05
CA GLU A 36 -6.20 -6.55 16.45
C GLU A 36 -7.51 -5.83 16.10
N THR A 37 -8.08 -5.08 17.06
CA THR A 37 -9.33 -4.35 16.85
C THR A 37 -9.21 -3.32 15.71
N TYR A 38 -8.07 -2.64 15.64
CA TYR A 38 -7.83 -1.67 14.60
C TYR A 38 -7.61 -2.32 13.23
N ALA A 39 -6.90 -3.45 13.16
CA ALA A 39 -6.70 -4.20 11.92
C ALA A 39 -8.03 -4.64 11.30
N ASP A 40 -8.96 -5.16 12.09
CA ASP A 40 -10.29 -5.55 11.62
C ASP A 40 -11.07 -4.35 11.02
N LEU A 41 -10.95 -3.18 11.66
CA LEU A 41 -11.56 -1.95 11.16
C LEU A 41 -10.88 -1.45 9.89
N GLN A 42 -9.56 -1.60 9.77
CA GLN A 42 -8.84 -1.24 8.54
C GLN A 42 -9.29 -2.10 7.37
N VAL A 43 -9.47 -3.41 7.56
CA VAL A 43 -9.99 -4.32 6.52
C VAL A 43 -11.37 -3.86 6.07
N LEU A 44 -12.29 -3.60 7.01
CA LEU A 44 -13.64 -3.15 6.67
C LEU A 44 -13.63 -1.77 5.98
N LEU A 45 -12.79 -0.85 6.44
CA LEU A 45 -12.68 0.49 5.87
C LEU A 45 -12.12 0.43 4.45
N PHE A 46 -11.11 -0.40 4.22
CA PHE A 46 -10.53 -0.63 2.90
C PHE A 46 -11.57 -1.23 1.95
N GLN A 47 -12.28 -2.26 2.39
CA GLN A 47 -13.35 -2.88 1.61
C GLN A 47 -14.41 -1.84 1.18
N LYS A 48 -14.86 -0.99 2.10
CA LYS A 48 -15.95 -0.02 1.82
C LYS A 48 -15.50 1.20 1.04
N MET A 49 -14.25 1.62 1.20
CA MET A 49 -13.74 2.83 0.54
C MET A 49 -13.03 2.54 -0.78
N VAL A 50 -12.53 1.32 -0.98
CA VAL A 50 -11.67 0.95 -2.11
C VAL A 50 -12.23 -0.24 -2.88
N GLU A 51 -12.47 -1.39 -2.25
CA GLU A 51 -12.84 -2.60 -3.01
C GLU A 51 -14.25 -2.50 -3.62
N ASP A 52 -15.26 -2.22 -2.78
CA ASP A 52 -16.66 -2.16 -3.20
C ASP A 52 -16.93 -1.08 -4.27
N PRO A 53 -16.44 0.19 -4.14
CA PRO A 53 -16.73 1.22 -5.14
C PRO A 53 -16.12 0.96 -6.52
N PHE A 54 -15.06 0.14 -6.58
CA PHE A 54 -14.35 -0.19 -7.82
C PHE A 54 -14.60 -1.63 -8.28
N SER A 55 -15.48 -2.38 -7.60
CA SER A 55 -15.79 -3.78 -7.90
C SER A 55 -14.54 -4.67 -7.96
N LEU A 56 -13.60 -4.43 -7.04
CA LEU A 56 -12.39 -5.22 -6.90
C LEU A 56 -12.69 -6.53 -6.16
N ASP A 57 -11.79 -7.50 -6.27
CA ASP A 57 -11.89 -8.72 -5.46
C ASP A 57 -11.65 -8.37 -3.98
N GLN A 58 -12.38 -9.03 -3.07
CA GLN A 58 -12.25 -8.80 -1.62
C GLN A 58 -11.08 -9.59 -1.07
N VAL A 59 -9.87 -9.14 -1.41
CA VAL A 59 -8.61 -9.78 -0.98
C VAL A 59 -8.30 -9.44 0.48
N GLY A 60 -8.72 -8.25 0.94
CA GLY A 60 -8.48 -7.77 2.29
C GLY A 60 -7.20 -6.94 2.42
N TYR A 61 -7.21 -6.01 3.37
CA TYR A 61 -6.09 -5.11 3.61
C TYR A 61 -4.91 -5.83 4.29
N GLY A 62 -3.70 -5.67 3.75
CA GLY A 62 -2.49 -6.38 4.22
C GLY A 62 -2.10 -7.60 3.39
N GLU A 63 -2.97 -8.01 2.46
CA GLU A 63 -2.70 -9.07 1.48
C GLU A 63 -2.37 -8.46 0.11
N VAL A 64 -1.67 -9.21 -0.75
CA VAL A 64 -1.28 -8.71 -2.08
C VAL A 64 -2.50 -8.56 -2.99
N HIS A 65 -2.86 -7.31 -3.29
CA HIS A 65 -4.02 -6.99 -4.10
C HIS A 65 -3.67 -6.89 -5.58
N ARG A 66 -3.81 -7.98 -6.33
CA ARG A 66 -3.40 -8.06 -7.75
C ARG A 66 -4.18 -7.14 -8.69
N ASP A 67 -5.41 -6.75 -8.36
CA ASP A 67 -6.16 -5.78 -9.17
C ASP A 67 -5.74 -4.31 -8.95
N ILE A 68 -4.92 -4.00 -7.93
CA ILE A 68 -4.48 -2.64 -7.61
C ILE A 68 -3.00 -2.53 -7.93
N LEU A 69 -2.70 -1.88 -9.06
CA LEU A 69 -1.33 -1.59 -9.44
C LEU A 69 -0.86 -0.30 -8.78
N VAL A 70 0.42 -0.31 -8.38
CA VAL A 70 1.14 0.86 -7.88
C VAL A 70 2.16 1.25 -8.91
N ARG A 71 2.12 2.52 -9.33
CA ARG A 71 2.98 3.06 -10.40
C ARG A 71 3.74 4.28 -9.91
N ASN A 72 4.93 4.51 -10.46
CA ASN A 72 5.67 5.74 -10.21
C ASN A 72 4.88 6.93 -10.75
N ARG A 73 4.71 7.96 -9.93
CA ARG A 73 3.98 9.19 -10.29
C ARG A 73 4.72 10.03 -11.32
N LEU A 74 6.04 9.98 -11.31
CA LEU A 74 6.90 10.62 -12.30
C LEU A 74 7.44 9.54 -13.24
N ASP A 75 7.70 9.91 -14.48
CA ASP A 75 8.40 9.06 -15.45
C ASP A 75 9.91 9.07 -15.17
N SER A 76 10.26 8.62 -13.97
CA SER A 76 11.62 8.53 -13.48
C SER A 76 11.70 7.47 -12.38
N ASP A 77 12.92 7.02 -12.13
CA ASP A 77 13.25 6.20 -10.96
C ASP A 77 12.72 6.84 -9.67
N THR A 78 12.05 6.02 -8.87
CA THR A 78 11.49 6.43 -7.58
C THR A 78 12.29 5.81 -6.45
N PRO A 79 12.71 6.58 -5.42
CA PRO A 79 13.37 6.02 -4.25
C PRO A 79 12.53 4.93 -3.59
N ALA A 80 13.16 3.79 -3.29
CA ALA A 80 12.50 2.65 -2.67
C ALA A 80 13.43 1.94 -1.69
N MET A 81 12.84 1.35 -0.66
CA MET A 81 13.54 0.42 0.23
C MET A 81 13.01 -0.98 -0.03
N ILE A 82 13.85 -1.84 -0.60
CA ILE A 82 13.47 -3.22 -0.92
C ILE A 82 13.89 -4.14 0.22
N ASN A 83 13.03 -5.08 0.56
CA ASN A 83 13.27 -6.07 1.60
C ASN A 83 14.43 -7.00 1.18
N ARG A 84 15.30 -7.36 2.12
CA ARG A 84 16.45 -8.22 1.85
C ARG A 84 16.02 -9.57 1.26
N ASP A 85 15.01 -10.18 1.88
CA ASP A 85 14.32 -11.38 1.41
C ASP A 85 12.86 -11.04 1.07
N ILE A 86 11.94 -12.02 1.05
CA ILE A 86 10.53 -11.76 0.68
C ILE A 86 9.87 -10.84 1.73
N ASP A 87 10.06 -11.14 3.01
CA ASP A 87 9.43 -10.41 4.13
C ASP A 87 10.26 -10.49 5.42
N SER A 88 11.56 -10.18 5.33
CA SER A 88 12.50 -10.34 6.46
C SER A 88 12.38 -9.26 7.55
N GLY A 89 11.62 -8.19 7.28
CA GLY A 89 11.66 -6.94 8.06
C GLY A 89 12.93 -6.10 7.91
N TYR A 90 13.94 -6.57 7.16
CA TYR A 90 15.16 -5.81 6.86
C TYR A 90 15.07 -5.16 5.47
N TRP A 91 15.06 -3.82 5.44
CA TRP A 91 14.83 -3.02 4.23
C TRP A 91 16.13 -2.52 3.59
N ASP A 92 17.12 -3.41 3.46
CA ASP A 92 18.48 -3.03 3.08
C ASP A 92 19.01 -3.71 1.82
N TYR A 93 18.12 -4.23 0.97
CA TYR A 93 18.50 -4.76 -0.34
C TYR A 93 19.30 -3.69 -1.14
N PRO A 94 20.32 -4.07 -1.93
CA PRO A 94 21.24 -3.11 -2.56
C PRO A 94 20.58 -2.08 -3.48
N VAL A 95 19.45 -2.42 -4.09
CA VAL A 95 18.68 -1.54 -4.97
C VAL A 95 17.93 -0.48 -4.16
N LYS A 96 18.09 0.79 -4.55
CA LYS A 96 17.56 1.97 -3.81
C LYS A 96 16.52 2.77 -4.59
N SER A 97 16.24 2.38 -5.82
CA SER A 97 15.20 3.00 -6.64
C SER A 97 14.51 1.95 -7.52
N ILE A 98 13.25 2.20 -7.84
CA ILE A 98 12.44 1.38 -8.74
C ILE A 98 12.17 2.21 -10.01
N PRO A 99 12.56 1.72 -11.20
CA PRO A 99 12.24 2.33 -12.50
C PRO A 99 10.73 2.44 -12.76
N SER A 100 10.31 3.35 -13.65
CA SER A 100 8.89 3.63 -13.93
C SER A 100 8.15 2.48 -14.64
N ASP A 101 8.86 1.55 -15.29
CA ASP A 101 8.31 0.43 -16.04
C ASP A 101 8.03 -0.82 -15.18
N VAL A 102 8.48 -0.83 -13.93
CA VAL A 102 8.24 -1.94 -12.99
C VAL A 102 6.76 -2.03 -12.63
N VAL A 103 6.24 -3.26 -12.61
CA VAL A 103 4.87 -3.54 -12.17
C VAL A 103 4.89 -3.90 -10.70
N MET A 104 4.09 -3.19 -9.91
CA MET A 104 3.98 -3.41 -8.46
C MET A 104 2.51 -3.57 -8.07
N CYS A 105 2.25 -4.47 -7.13
CA CYS A 105 0.91 -4.69 -6.57
C CYS A 105 0.83 -4.12 -5.15
N PHE A 106 -0.29 -3.49 -4.82
CA PHE A 106 -0.52 -2.93 -3.49
C PHE A 106 -0.67 -4.03 -2.43
N ILE A 107 -0.15 -3.79 -1.21
CA ILE A 107 -0.38 -4.63 -0.03
C ILE A 107 -1.08 -3.80 1.06
N SER A 108 -0.42 -2.72 1.51
CA SER A 108 -0.92 -1.86 2.58
C SER A 108 -0.22 -0.51 2.56
N PHE A 109 -0.71 0.44 3.36
CA PHE A 109 0.13 1.52 3.87
C PHE A 109 0.97 1.00 5.03
N PHE A 110 2.14 1.61 5.23
CA PHE A 110 3.15 1.17 6.20
C PHE A 110 3.73 2.36 6.96
N ASP A 111 4.00 2.13 8.24
CA ASP A 111 4.75 3.02 9.13
C ASP A 111 5.80 2.21 9.90
N PHE A 112 6.99 2.77 10.08
CA PHE A 112 8.06 2.14 10.86
C PHE A 112 7.82 2.20 12.37
N ASP A 113 7.17 3.27 12.83
CA ASP A 113 6.99 3.57 14.24
C ASP A 113 5.50 3.72 14.56
N GLU A 114 4.85 2.60 14.86
CA GLU A 114 3.46 2.58 15.32
C GLU A 114 3.27 3.22 16.71
N THR A 115 4.37 3.56 17.42
CA THR A 115 4.31 4.12 18.78
C THR A 115 4.13 5.63 18.82
N ARG A 116 4.21 6.32 17.68
CA ARG A 116 4.13 7.80 17.59
C ARG A 116 2.86 8.31 16.91
N GLY A 117 1.89 7.44 16.70
CA GLY A 117 0.71 7.70 15.89
C GLY A 117 0.98 7.31 14.44
N MET A 118 -0.09 7.01 13.72
CA MET A 118 -0.01 6.58 12.34
C MET A 118 0.22 7.79 11.43
N GLU A 119 1.16 7.68 10.50
CA GLU A 119 1.45 8.72 9.50
C GLU A 119 1.07 8.25 8.10
N SER A 120 1.17 6.93 7.86
CA SER A 120 0.98 6.21 6.62
C SER A 120 1.77 6.85 5.48
N MET A 121 3.07 7.06 5.71
CA MET A 121 3.95 7.72 4.74
C MET A 121 4.36 6.78 3.60
N TYR A 122 4.49 5.49 3.87
CA TYR A 122 4.93 4.51 2.91
C TYR A 122 3.78 3.66 2.39
N VAL A 123 3.94 3.22 1.15
CA VAL A 123 3.14 2.19 0.51
C VAL A 123 3.98 0.92 0.47
N LEU A 124 3.45 -0.14 1.07
CA LEU A 124 3.99 -1.48 0.98
C LEU A 124 3.46 -2.13 -0.30
N VAL A 125 4.37 -2.60 -1.13
CA VAL A 125 4.06 -3.24 -2.42
C VAL A 125 4.80 -4.56 -2.57
N GLU A 126 4.26 -5.43 -3.42
CA GLU A 126 4.99 -6.57 -3.99
C GLU A 126 5.49 -6.19 -5.39
N ILE A 127 6.76 -6.48 -5.68
CA ILE A 127 7.32 -6.35 -7.03
C ILE A 127 6.85 -7.55 -7.85
N ASP A 128 5.98 -7.33 -8.84
CA ASP A 128 5.43 -8.41 -9.65
C ASP A 128 6.36 -8.78 -10.81
N CYS A 129 6.84 -7.78 -11.56
CA CYS A 129 7.69 -8.00 -12.72
C CYS A 129 8.75 -6.92 -12.87
N TRP A 130 10.02 -7.33 -12.96
CA TRP A 130 11.16 -6.48 -13.27
C TRP A 130 12.12 -7.24 -14.20
N SER A 131 12.18 -6.83 -15.46
CA SER A 131 12.97 -7.48 -16.50
C SER A 131 14.48 -7.52 -16.21
N GLU A 132 15.03 -6.43 -15.69
CA GLU A 132 16.47 -6.27 -15.42
C GLU A 132 16.93 -6.88 -14.08
N GLN A 133 16.03 -7.04 -13.10
CA GLN A 133 16.35 -7.55 -11.76
C GLN A 133 15.36 -8.65 -11.33
N LYS A 134 15.52 -9.84 -11.92
CA LYS A 134 14.65 -11.00 -11.65
C LYS A 134 14.72 -11.52 -10.22
N ASP A 135 15.80 -11.23 -9.51
CA ASP A 135 16.02 -11.60 -8.12
C ASP A 135 15.13 -10.83 -7.13
N VAL A 136 14.55 -9.70 -7.53
CA VAL A 136 13.63 -8.93 -6.69
C VAL A 136 12.14 -9.21 -6.95
N GLU A 137 11.81 -10.02 -7.96
CA GLU A 137 10.42 -10.44 -8.20
C GLU A 137 9.88 -11.22 -6.98
N GLY A 138 8.66 -10.86 -6.55
CA GLY A 138 8.02 -11.38 -5.34
C GLY A 138 8.55 -10.77 -4.03
N LYS A 139 9.56 -9.89 -4.05
CA LYS A 139 9.98 -9.16 -2.84
C LYS A 139 9.05 -8.00 -2.54
N ARG A 140 9.04 -7.61 -1.27
CA ARG A 140 8.35 -6.41 -0.79
C ARG A 140 9.22 -5.17 -0.93
N ALA A 141 8.58 -4.04 -1.24
CA ALA A 141 9.23 -2.74 -1.26
C ALA A 141 8.38 -1.69 -0.53
N LEU A 142 9.07 -0.71 0.05
CA LEU A 142 8.48 0.49 0.62
C LEU A 142 8.80 1.69 -0.26
N ILE A 143 7.77 2.43 -0.65
CA ILE A 143 7.87 3.64 -1.45
C ILE A 143 7.06 4.74 -0.77
N GLU A 144 7.57 5.96 -0.70
CA GLU A 144 6.79 7.06 -0.15
C GLU A 144 5.54 7.32 -1.01
N PHE A 145 4.41 7.52 -0.34
CA PHE A 145 3.10 7.75 -0.97
C PHE A 145 3.12 8.87 -2.01
N GLN A 146 3.90 9.94 -1.78
CA GLN A 146 4.00 11.07 -2.70
C GLN A 146 4.59 10.70 -4.07
N HIS A 147 5.33 9.60 -4.15
CA HIS A 147 6.00 9.16 -5.38
C HIS A 147 5.19 8.17 -6.20
N VAL A 148 4.02 7.73 -5.73
CA VAL A 148 3.23 6.70 -6.42
C VAL A 148 1.80 7.14 -6.67
N PHE A 149 1.14 6.49 -7.63
CA PHE A 149 -0.31 6.55 -7.82
C PHE A 149 -0.88 5.14 -8.01
N PHE A 150 -2.21 5.02 -7.86
CA PHE A 150 -2.92 3.74 -7.92
C PHE A 150 -3.85 3.63 -9.12
N GLU A 151 -3.83 2.49 -9.79
CA GLU A 151 -4.71 2.17 -10.92
C GLU A 151 -5.31 0.77 -10.80
N SER A 152 -6.53 0.58 -11.32
CA SER A 152 -7.19 -0.72 -11.33
C SER A 152 -6.96 -1.42 -12.66
N ILE A 153 -6.59 -2.71 -12.63
CA ILE A 153 -6.51 -3.53 -13.84
C ILE A 153 -7.90 -3.68 -14.49
N LYS A 154 -8.96 -3.81 -13.68
CA LYS A 154 -10.35 -3.98 -14.13
C LYS A 154 -10.93 -2.75 -14.83
N GLY A 155 -10.27 -1.58 -14.72
CA GLY A 155 -10.67 -0.33 -15.38
C GLY A 155 -9.99 -0.05 -16.72
N SER A 156 -8.99 -0.84 -17.12
CA SER A 156 -8.13 -0.52 -18.27
C SER A 156 -8.60 -1.08 -19.61
N SER A 157 -9.78 -1.73 -19.68
CA SER A 157 -10.32 -2.35 -20.91
C SER A 157 -11.21 -1.43 -21.76
N ALA A 158 -11.05 -0.10 -21.69
CA ALA A 158 -11.92 0.85 -22.40
C ALA A 158 -11.21 1.71 -23.46
N LEU A 159 -10.01 1.33 -23.89
CA LEU A 159 -9.29 1.98 -24.99
C LEU A 159 -8.57 0.95 -25.88
N GLU A 160 -9.34 0.19 -26.63
CA GLU A 160 -8.93 -0.37 -27.94
C GLU A 160 -10.03 -0.07 -28.98
#